data_AF-A0A942M877-F1
#
_entry.id   AF-A0A942M877-F1
#
_cell.length_a   1.000
_cell.length_b   1.000
_cell.length_c   1.000
_cell.angle_alpha   90.00
_cell.angle_beta   90.00
_cell.angle_gamma   90.00
#
_symmetry.space_group_name_H-M   'P 1'
#
loop_
_entity.id
_entity.type
_entity.pdbx_description
1 polymer ?
#
loop_
_entity_poly.entity_id
_entity_poly.type
_entity_poly.pdbx_seq_one_letter_code
_entity_poly.pdbx_strand_id
1 'polypeptide(L)'
;MTNVMWMNLLLILARVGSFFVTLPLTSYRGVPNLVKVFFALVVSYLIFLSAGYSAAVVDNFNTMGMLLLLGGEVLTGLVIGFAVLLFFTVFRMAGQLADIKIGLSMASILDPHFGSSATLLGQFYYLFAIIIYFTLNGHHYLFHTLARSFEMIPLGGPSFTGFTLRIFLELFYFIWIMSFQIAAPIVATVLITDISLGLISKTVPQLHVFLVGLPLKVFLGLFVVYLTLPYMSVVMENIFGRIYTDLIQILESMA
;
A
#
# COMPACT_ATOMS: atom_id res chain seq x y z
N MET A 1 -10.30 15.75 -35.82
CA MET A 1 -11.23 15.23 -34.79
C MET A 1 -10.85 13.83 -34.30
N THR A 2 -10.65 12.83 -35.18
CA THR A 2 -10.25 11.46 -34.78
C THR A 2 -8.91 11.39 -34.04
N ASN A 3 -7.88 12.10 -34.50
CA ASN A 3 -6.55 12.05 -33.86
C ASN A 3 -6.53 12.60 -32.43
N VAL A 4 -7.34 13.62 -32.14
CA VAL A 4 -7.45 14.22 -30.80
C VAL A 4 -8.14 13.26 -29.83
N MET A 5 -9.16 12.54 -30.30
CA MET A 5 -9.84 11.51 -29.50
C MET A 5 -8.88 10.37 -29.11
N TRP A 6 -8.07 9.89 -30.06
CA TRP A 6 -7.07 8.87 -29.77
C TRP A 6 -5.98 9.34 -28.80
N MET A 7 -5.56 10.60 -28.90
CA MET A 7 -4.57 11.19 -28.00
C MET A 7 -5.11 11.31 -26.56
N ASN A 8 -6.34 11.78 -26.39
CA ASN A 8 -6.98 11.86 -25.07
C ASN A 8 -7.15 10.47 -24.45
N LEU A 9 -7.54 9.46 -25.26
CA LEU A 9 -7.63 8.08 -24.79
C LEU A 9 -6.27 7.55 -24.32
N LEU A 10 -5.18 7.88 -25.04
CA LEU A 10 -3.83 7.45 -24.68
C LEU A 10 -3.38 8.06 -23.34
N LEU A 11 -3.68 9.34 -23.10
CA LEU A 11 -3.39 10.01 -21.83
C LEU A 11 -4.18 9.40 -20.65
N ILE A 12 -5.48 9.15 -20.84
CA ILE A 12 -6.32 8.47 -19.83
C ILE A 12 -5.77 7.08 -19.54
N LEU A 13 -5.42 6.32 -20.59
CA LEU A 13 -4.82 5.00 -20.47
C LEU A 13 -3.48 5.05 -19.72
N ALA A 14 -2.66 6.07 -19.93
CA ALA A 14 -1.41 6.23 -19.21
C ALA A 14 -1.63 6.38 -17.69
N ARG A 15 -2.59 7.22 -17.27
CA ARG A 15 -2.95 7.39 -15.84
C ARG A 15 -3.56 6.14 -15.24
N VAL A 16 -4.56 5.56 -15.90
CA VAL A 16 -5.25 4.35 -15.41
C VAL A 16 -4.30 3.14 -15.41
N GLY A 17 -3.46 3.01 -16.44
CA GLY A 17 -2.47 1.96 -16.56
C GLY A 17 -1.41 2.02 -15.46
N SER A 18 -0.83 3.20 -15.21
CA SER A 18 0.16 3.36 -14.13
C SER A 18 -0.45 3.12 -12.74
N PHE A 19 -1.70 3.52 -12.56
CA PHE A 19 -2.49 3.21 -11.37
C PHE A 19 -2.67 1.69 -11.14
N PHE A 20 -3.04 0.91 -12.18
CA PHE A 20 -3.18 -0.55 -12.06
C PHE A 20 -1.86 -1.30 -11.83
N VAL A 21 -0.73 -0.72 -12.24
CA VAL A 21 0.61 -1.28 -12.00
C VAL A 21 1.02 -1.16 -10.52
N THR A 22 0.69 -0.04 -9.87
CA THR A 22 1.05 0.19 -8.46
C THR A 22 0.06 -0.43 -7.47
N LEU A 23 -1.15 -0.76 -7.92
CA LEU A 23 -2.14 -1.41 -7.08
C LEU A 23 -1.66 -2.78 -6.57
N PRO A 24 -1.57 -2.99 -5.24
CA PRO A 24 -1.09 -4.25 -4.67
C PRO A 24 -2.04 -5.43 -4.91
N LEU A 25 -3.34 -5.17 -5.03
CA LEU A 25 -4.36 -6.19 -5.29
C LEU A 25 -4.19 -6.83 -6.68
N THR A 26 -3.85 -6.02 -7.69
CA THR A 26 -3.58 -6.50 -9.05
C THR A 26 -2.14 -6.96 -9.22
N SER A 27 -1.21 -6.48 -8.39
CA SER A 27 0.21 -6.86 -8.42
C SER A 27 0.54 -8.18 -7.72
N TYR A 28 -0.45 -8.93 -7.25
CA TYR A 28 -0.24 -10.30 -6.78
C TYR A 28 0.22 -11.22 -7.94
N ARG A 29 1.24 -12.06 -7.67
CA ARG A 29 1.87 -12.95 -8.69
C ARG A 29 0.89 -13.91 -9.37
N GLY A 30 -0.29 -14.15 -8.78
CA GLY A 30 -1.33 -15.01 -9.34
C GLY A 30 -2.17 -14.38 -10.46
N VAL A 31 -2.07 -13.06 -10.73
CA VAL A 31 -2.87 -12.40 -11.76
C VAL A 31 -2.05 -12.22 -13.05
N PRO A 32 -2.44 -12.84 -14.19
CA PRO A 32 -1.74 -12.67 -15.46
C PRO A 32 -1.73 -11.20 -15.90
N ASN A 33 -0.59 -10.74 -16.42
CA ASN A 33 -0.46 -9.35 -16.88
C ASN A 33 -1.50 -8.97 -17.96
N LEU A 34 -1.93 -9.94 -18.76
CA LEU A 34 -2.96 -9.75 -19.78
C LEU A 34 -4.30 -9.30 -19.18
N VAL A 35 -4.70 -9.86 -18.04
CA VAL A 35 -5.93 -9.47 -17.33
C VAL A 35 -5.84 -8.03 -16.84
N LYS A 36 -4.67 -7.62 -16.35
CA LYS A 36 -4.43 -6.25 -15.85
C LYS A 36 -4.56 -5.22 -16.96
N VAL A 37 -3.93 -5.49 -18.11
CA VAL A 37 -4.01 -4.62 -19.29
C VAL A 37 -5.44 -4.52 -19.80
N PHE A 38 -6.16 -5.65 -19.87
CA PHE A 38 -7.56 -5.67 -20.27
C PHE A 38 -8.43 -4.81 -19.34
N PHE A 39 -8.27 -4.96 -18.02
CA PHE A 39 -9.03 -4.17 -17.04
C PHE A 39 -8.71 -2.68 -17.13
N ALA A 40 -7.43 -2.32 -17.29
CA ALA A 40 -7.01 -0.94 -17.50
C ALA A 40 -7.63 -0.33 -18.77
N LEU A 41 -7.69 -1.09 -19.88
CA LEU A 41 -8.33 -0.65 -21.12
C LEU A 41 -9.83 -0.41 -20.94
N VAL A 42 -10.54 -1.35 -20.31
CA VAL A 42 -11.99 -1.22 -20.07
C VAL A 42 -12.29 -0.01 -19.20
N VAL A 43 -11.57 0.16 -18.08
CA VAL A 43 -11.78 1.30 -17.17
C VAL A 43 -11.45 2.62 -17.86
N SER A 44 -10.37 2.68 -18.64
CA SER A 44 -10.00 3.88 -19.41
C SER A 44 -11.08 4.25 -20.41
N TYR A 45 -11.67 3.27 -21.09
CA TYR A 45 -12.73 3.49 -22.06
C TYR A 45 -14.03 3.98 -21.39
N LEU A 46 -14.38 3.43 -20.23
CA LEU A 46 -15.54 3.89 -19.45
C LEU A 46 -15.38 5.34 -18.98
N ILE A 47 -14.18 5.71 -18.49
CA ILE A 47 -13.86 7.08 -18.09
C ILE A 47 -13.92 8.03 -19.28
N PHE A 48 -13.40 7.60 -20.44
CA PHE A 48 -13.47 8.38 -21.67
C PHE A 48 -14.91 8.68 -22.09
N LEU A 49 -15.81 7.69 -21.98
CA LEU A 49 -17.24 7.88 -22.26
C LEU A 49 -17.93 8.80 -21.24
N SER A 50 -17.61 8.66 -19.95
CA SER A 50 -18.26 9.45 -18.89
C SER A 50 -17.82 10.91 -18.87
N ALA A 51 -16.54 11.16 -19.16
CA ALA A 51 -15.96 12.50 -19.05
C ALA A 51 -16.35 13.43 -20.21
N GLY A 52 -17.06 12.94 -21.24
CA GLY A 52 -17.59 13.76 -22.34
C GLY A 52 -16.54 14.69 -22.95
N TYR A 53 -15.27 14.23 -23.03
CA TYR A 53 -14.11 15.10 -23.21
C TYR A 53 -14.21 15.88 -24.53
N SER A 54 -14.58 17.16 -24.42
CA SER A 54 -14.43 18.18 -25.48
C SER A 54 -13.15 19.00 -25.30
N ALA A 55 -12.33 18.71 -24.29
CA ALA A 55 -11.08 19.44 -24.09
C ALA A 55 -10.11 19.03 -25.21
N ALA A 56 -10.04 19.89 -26.21
CA ALA A 56 -9.00 19.92 -27.20
C ALA A 56 -7.67 20.03 -26.44
N VAL A 57 -6.95 18.91 -26.30
CA VAL A 57 -5.51 18.95 -26.05
C VAL A 57 -4.92 19.55 -27.32
N VAL A 58 -4.85 20.87 -27.28
CA VAL A 58 -4.15 21.85 -28.12
C VAL A 58 -3.47 21.23 -29.35
N ASP A 59 -3.95 21.63 -30.54
CA ASP A 59 -3.59 21.11 -31.87
C ASP A 59 -2.08 21.15 -32.26
N ASN A 60 -1.15 21.57 -31.39
CA ASN A 60 0.26 21.83 -31.74
C ASN A 60 1.27 21.53 -30.61
N PHE A 61 1.42 20.26 -30.20
CA PHE A 61 2.56 19.87 -29.37
C PHE A 61 3.72 19.31 -30.21
N ASN A 62 4.93 19.80 -29.94
CA ASN A 62 6.19 19.15 -30.33
C ASN A 62 6.30 17.79 -29.62
N THR A 63 7.03 16.81 -30.18
CA THR A 63 7.16 15.44 -29.63
C THR A 63 7.55 15.44 -28.14
N MET A 64 8.32 16.44 -27.71
CA MET A 64 8.71 16.65 -26.31
C MET A 64 7.55 17.05 -25.39
N GLY A 65 6.61 17.87 -25.86
CA GLY A 65 5.44 18.31 -25.06
C GLY A 65 4.48 17.15 -24.77
N MET A 66 4.29 16.26 -25.75
CA MET A 66 3.48 15.05 -25.58
C MET A 66 4.09 14.08 -24.57
N LEU A 67 5.42 13.92 -24.57
CA LEU A 67 6.13 13.10 -23.59
C LEU A 67 5.99 13.64 -22.15
N LEU A 68 6.05 14.97 -21.98
CA LEU A 68 5.87 15.60 -20.67
C LEU A 68 4.45 15.41 -20.13
N LEU A 69 3.43 15.58 -20.99
CA LEU A 69 2.04 15.32 -20.64
C LEU A 69 1.84 13.85 -20.22
N LEU A 70 2.36 12.91 -21.01
CA LEU A 70 2.31 11.49 -20.68
C LEU A 70 3.00 11.18 -19.35
N GLY A 71 4.17 11.76 -19.10
CA GLY A 71 4.88 11.62 -17.83
C GLY A 71 4.03 12.11 -16.66
N GLY A 72 3.34 13.24 -16.81
CA GLY A 72 2.42 13.79 -15.81
C GLY A 72 1.24 12.86 -15.49
N GLU A 73 0.62 12.31 -16.52
CA GLU A 73 -0.49 11.33 -16.39
C GLU A 73 -0.01 10.03 -15.72
N VAL A 74 1.17 9.54 -16.10
CA VAL A 74 1.77 8.38 -15.43
C VAL A 74 2.00 8.67 -13.95
N LEU A 75 2.62 9.82 -13.62
CA LEU A 75 2.91 10.20 -12.24
C LEU A 75 1.65 10.32 -11.37
N THR A 76 0.60 10.97 -11.87
CA THR A 76 -0.68 11.08 -11.13
C THR A 76 -1.27 9.70 -10.84
N GLY A 77 -1.31 8.80 -11.83
CA GLY A 77 -1.79 7.43 -11.61
C GLY A 77 -0.91 6.65 -10.62
N LEU A 78 0.42 6.84 -10.67
CA LEU A 78 1.34 6.25 -9.71
C LEU A 78 1.06 6.75 -8.29
N VAL A 79 0.83 8.05 -8.09
CA VAL A 79 0.51 8.65 -6.78
C VAL A 79 -0.75 8.02 -6.18
N ILE A 80 -1.82 7.89 -6.97
CA ILE A 80 -3.10 7.32 -6.51
C ILE A 80 -2.90 5.85 -6.10
N GLY A 81 -2.25 5.04 -6.94
CA GLY A 81 -2.04 3.64 -6.62
C GLY A 81 -1.00 3.43 -5.50
N PHE A 82 -0.03 4.33 -5.36
CA PHE A 82 0.94 4.32 -4.27
C PHE A 82 0.28 4.58 -2.92
N ALA A 83 -0.68 5.49 -2.81
CA ALA A 83 -1.44 5.70 -1.56
C ALA A 83 -2.15 4.40 -1.09
N VAL A 84 -2.74 3.66 -2.02
CA VAL A 84 -3.34 2.35 -1.72
C VAL A 84 -2.26 1.33 -1.32
N LEU A 85 -1.12 1.31 -2.01
CA LEU A 85 0.02 0.46 -1.64
C LEU A 85 0.52 0.73 -0.22
N LEU A 86 0.59 2.00 0.16
CA LEU A 86 1.01 2.44 1.48
C LEU A 86 0.09 1.92 2.58
N PHE A 87 -1.24 1.95 2.37
CA PHE A 87 -2.21 1.37 3.30
C PHE A 87 -1.90 -0.09 3.64
N PHE A 88 -1.70 -0.94 2.63
CA PHE A 88 -1.37 -2.36 2.87
C PHE A 88 0.04 -2.55 3.45
N THR A 89 0.96 -1.65 3.11
CA THR A 89 2.33 -1.69 3.62
C THR A 89 2.38 -1.49 5.13
N VAL A 90 1.51 -0.65 5.71
CA VAL A 90 1.43 -0.45 7.17
C VAL A 90 1.29 -1.79 7.91
N PHE A 91 0.33 -2.61 7.47
CA PHE A 91 0.02 -3.89 8.12
C PHE A 91 1.08 -4.95 7.85
N ARG A 92 1.56 -5.03 6.61
CA ARG A 92 2.64 -5.94 6.24
C ARG A 92 3.91 -5.67 7.05
N MET A 93 4.25 -4.39 7.20
CA MET A 93 5.42 -3.94 7.94
C MET A 93 5.26 -4.19 9.45
N ALA A 94 4.09 -3.90 10.02
CA ALA A 94 3.79 -4.24 11.41
C ALA A 94 3.98 -5.74 11.70
N GLY A 95 3.47 -6.60 10.82
CA GLY A 95 3.65 -8.03 10.91
C GLY A 95 5.10 -8.46 10.77
N GLN A 96 5.87 -7.85 9.85
CA GLN A 96 7.32 -8.09 9.72
C GLN A 96 8.09 -7.73 11.00
N LEU A 97 7.80 -6.59 11.61
CA LEU A 97 8.45 -6.16 12.85
C LEU A 97 8.15 -7.12 14.01
N ALA A 98 6.90 -7.58 14.12
CA ALA A 98 6.51 -8.60 15.10
C ALA A 98 7.22 -9.94 14.86
N ASP A 99 7.28 -10.40 13.62
CA ASP A 99 7.89 -11.67 13.21
C ASP A 99 9.40 -11.72 13.54
N ILE A 100 10.10 -10.62 13.28
CA ILE A 100 11.53 -10.45 13.59
C ILE A 100 11.78 -10.60 15.09
N LYS A 101 10.89 -10.06 15.95
CA LYS A 101 11.07 -10.13 17.39
C LYS A 101 10.71 -11.50 17.96
N ILE A 102 9.61 -12.11 17.50
CA ILE A 102 9.23 -13.46 17.92
C ILE A 102 10.30 -14.50 17.51
N GLY A 103 10.95 -14.28 16.36
CA GLY A 103 11.98 -15.17 15.82
C GLY A 103 11.46 -16.16 14.78
N LEU A 104 10.22 -15.99 14.31
CA LEU A 104 9.62 -16.76 13.23
C LEU A 104 10.29 -16.51 11.87
N SER A 105 10.97 -15.36 11.73
CA SER A 105 11.68 -14.98 10.50
C SER A 105 12.79 -15.98 10.12
N MET A 106 13.35 -16.73 11.06
CA MET A 106 14.33 -17.80 10.78
C MET A 106 13.72 -18.94 9.96
N ALA A 107 12.43 -19.23 10.12
CA ALA A 107 11.75 -20.26 9.33
C ALA A 107 11.66 -19.89 7.84
N SER A 108 11.57 -18.59 7.51
CA SER A 108 11.53 -18.09 6.13
C SER A 108 12.87 -18.23 5.38
N ILE A 109 13.98 -18.42 6.10
CA ILE A 109 15.31 -18.69 5.52
C ILE A 109 15.42 -20.17 5.10
N LEU A 110 14.71 -21.06 5.80
CA LEU A 110 14.76 -22.50 5.58
C LEU A 110 13.85 -22.96 4.44
N ASP A 111 12.79 -22.22 4.12
CA ASP A 111 11.90 -22.50 2.98
C ASP A 111 11.86 -21.33 1.97
N PRO A 112 12.76 -21.33 0.97
CA PRO A 112 12.80 -20.30 -0.07
C PRO A 112 11.68 -20.41 -1.11
N HIS A 113 10.80 -21.43 -1.03
CA HIS A 113 9.75 -21.67 -2.04
C HIS A 113 8.69 -20.56 -2.09
N PHE A 114 8.50 -19.82 -0.99
CA PHE A 114 7.61 -18.64 -0.94
C PHE A 114 8.23 -17.36 -1.52
N GLY A 115 9.49 -17.39 -1.96
CA GLY A 115 10.20 -16.23 -2.48
C GLY A 115 10.61 -15.27 -1.37
N SER A 116 11.91 -15.23 -1.12
CA SER A 116 12.67 -14.19 -0.39
C SER A 116 11.84 -13.15 0.40
N SER A 117 11.94 -13.23 1.73
CA SER A 117 11.62 -12.14 2.68
C SER A 117 10.15 -11.93 3.09
N ALA A 118 9.22 -12.80 2.70
CA ALA A 118 7.85 -12.77 3.24
C ALA A 118 7.81 -13.43 4.64
N THR A 119 7.62 -12.62 5.68
CA THR A 119 7.42 -13.11 7.05
C THR A 119 6.02 -13.69 7.22
N LEU A 120 5.87 -14.69 8.11
CA LEU A 120 4.59 -15.36 8.33
C LEU A 120 3.52 -14.37 8.82
N LEU A 121 3.85 -13.61 9.88
CA LEU A 121 2.94 -12.60 10.41
C LEU A 121 2.72 -11.43 9.43
N GLY A 122 3.74 -11.04 8.66
CA GLY A 122 3.59 -9.99 7.64
C GLY A 122 2.58 -10.38 6.57
N GLN A 123 2.62 -11.64 6.11
CA GLN A 123 1.66 -12.16 5.15
C GLN A 123 0.26 -12.30 5.76
N PHE A 124 0.17 -12.75 7.02
CA PHE A 124 -1.09 -12.83 7.75
C PHE A 124 -1.78 -11.45 7.87
N TYR A 125 -1.06 -10.43 8.35
CA TYR A 125 -1.60 -9.07 8.46
C TYR A 125 -1.95 -8.47 7.10
N TYR A 126 -1.19 -8.77 6.05
CA TYR A 126 -1.50 -8.34 4.69
C TYR A 126 -2.82 -8.97 4.18
N LEU A 127 -3.01 -10.27 4.36
CA LEU A 127 -4.26 -10.95 3.97
C LEU A 127 -5.45 -10.47 4.80
N PHE A 128 -5.25 -10.25 6.11
CA PHE A 128 -6.27 -9.68 6.99
C PHE A 128 -6.67 -8.27 6.53
N ALA A 129 -5.70 -7.43 6.17
CA ALA A 129 -5.95 -6.10 5.62
C ALA A 129 -6.74 -6.15 4.30
N ILE A 130 -6.49 -7.13 3.43
CA ILE A 130 -7.28 -7.33 2.20
C ILE A 130 -8.74 -7.60 2.53
N ILE A 131 -9.02 -8.53 3.45
CA ILE A 131 -10.38 -8.86 3.85
C ILE A 131 -11.09 -7.61 4.37
N ILE A 132 -10.47 -6.90 5.30
CA ILE A 132 -11.04 -5.70 5.90
C ILE A 132 -11.23 -4.59 4.85
N TYR A 133 -10.27 -4.39 3.96
CA TYR A 133 -10.38 -3.42 2.86
C TYR A 133 -11.61 -3.68 1.97
N PHE A 134 -11.90 -4.93 1.65
CA PHE A 134 -13.12 -5.27 0.90
C PHE A 134 -14.39 -5.07 1.73
N THR A 135 -14.38 -5.39 3.03
CA THR A 135 -15.54 -5.12 3.90
C THR A 135 -15.84 -3.63 4.06
N LEU A 136 -14.82 -2.78 4.04
CA LEU A 136 -14.95 -1.31 4.09
C LEU A 136 -15.28 -0.69 2.72
N ASN A 137 -15.53 -1.51 1.68
CA ASN A 137 -15.73 -1.04 0.31
C ASN A 137 -14.57 -0.17 -0.22
N GLY A 138 -13.32 -0.42 0.23
CA GLY A 138 -12.17 0.39 -0.15
C GLY A 138 -11.93 0.48 -1.66
N HIS A 139 -12.33 -0.56 -2.41
CA HIS A 139 -12.27 -0.60 -3.86
C HIS A 139 -13.21 0.43 -4.53
N HIS A 140 -14.36 0.75 -3.92
CA HIS A 140 -15.23 1.81 -4.42
C HIS A 140 -14.58 3.19 -4.25
N TYR A 141 -13.99 3.46 -3.09
CA TYR A 141 -13.25 4.71 -2.86
C TYR A 141 -12.09 4.90 -3.84
N LEU A 142 -11.42 3.81 -4.17
CA LEU A 142 -10.33 3.78 -5.13
C LEU A 142 -10.81 4.20 -6.54
N PHE A 143 -11.90 3.61 -7.06
CA PHE A 143 -12.42 3.99 -8.37
C PHE A 143 -13.02 5.40 -8.37
N HIS A 144 -13.66 5.79 -7.26
CA HIS A 144 -14.15 7.15 -7.07
C HIS A 144 -13.01 8.18 -7.11
N THR A 145 -11.89 7.89 -6.44
CA THR A 145 -10.71 8.78 -6.45
C THR A 145 -10.07 8.85 -7.83
N LEU A 146 -9.98 7.73 -8.53
CA LEU A 146 -9.47 7.69 -9.91
C LEU A 146 -10.33 8.56 -10.83
N ALA A 147 -11.66 8.44 -10.78
CA ALA A 147 -12.58 9.25 -11.57
C ALA A 147 -12.46 10.74 -11.21
N ARG A 148 -12.49 11.07 -9.91
CA ARG A 148 -12.38 12.45 -9.41
C ARG A 148 -11.03 13.09 -9.74
N SER A 149 -9.96 12.30 -9.91
CA SER A 149 -8.66 12.82 -10.33
C SER A 149 -8.69 13.50 -11.70
N PHE A 150 -9.57 13.06 -12.62
CA PHE A 150 -9.73 13.67 -13.94
C PHE A 150 -10.50 15.00 -13.89
N GLU A 151 -11.35 15.17 -12.87
CA GLU A 151 -12.04 16.44 -12.60
C GLU A 151 -11.11 17.45 -11.92
N MET A 152 -10.28 16.99 -10.96
CA MET A 152 -9.34 17.83 -10.23
C MET A 152 -8.15 18.25 -11.09
N ILE A 153 -7.53 17.29 -11.78
CA ILE A 153 -6.34 17.49 -12.60
C ILE A 153 -6.72 17.18 -14.06
N PRO A 154 -7.21 18.19 -14.81
CA PRO A 154 -7.55 18.01 -16.21
C PRO A 154 -6.32 17.59 -17.02
N LEU A 155 -6.55 17.01 -18.21
CA LEU A 155 -5.50 16.61 -19.15
C LEU A 155 -4.64 17.82 -19.59
N GLY A 156 -3.57 18.07 -18.84
CA GLY A 156 -2.68 19.22 -18.99
C GLY A 156 -1.38 19.11 -18.18
N GLY A 157 -1.22 18.01 -17.44
CA GLY A 157 -0.07 17.72 -16.59
C GLY A 157 -0.24 18.24 -15.15
N PRO A 158 0.13 17.46 -14.13
CA PRO A 158 0.08 17.90 -12.74
C PRO A 158 1.13 18.99 -12.46
N SER A 159 0.79 19.91 -11.56
CA SER A 159 1.77 20.83 -10.99
C SER A 159 2.29 20.27 -9.67
N PHE A 160 3.60 20.17 -9.48
CA PHE A 160 4.16 19.72 -8.19
C PHE A 160 4.57 20.94 -7.37
N THR A 161 3.86 21.17 -6.27
CA THR A 161 4.16 22.27 -5.36
C THR A 161 4.95 21.77 -4.15
N GLY A 162 5.61 22.68 -3.43
CA GLY A 162 6.27 22.34 -2.15
C GLY A 162 5.29 21.80 -1.09
N PHE A 163 4.01 22.13 -1.21
CA PHE A 163 2.94 21.62 -0.35
C PHE A 163 2.69 20.12 -0.60
N THR A 164 2.68 19.69 -1.87
CA THR A 164 2.57 18.26 -2.24
C THR A 164 3.67 17.43 -1.58
N LEU A 165 4.93 17.88 -1.66
CA LEU A 165 6.07 17.19 -1.04
C LEU A 165 5.92 17.07 0.48
N ARG A 166 5.40 18.11 1.13
CA ARG A 166 5.18 18.09 2.58
C ARG A 166 4.15 17.03 2.98
N ILE A 167 3.01 16.95 2.28
CA ILE A 167 1.98 15.94 2.58
C ILE A 167 2.54 14.53 2.38
N PHE A 168 3.33 14.31 1.33
CA PHE A 168 4.01 13.03 1.11
C PHE A 168 4.94 12.63 2.27
N LEU A 169 5.71 13.58 2.82
CA LEU A 169 6.57 13.32 3.96
C LEU A 169 5.77 13.02 5.24
N GLU A 170 4.66 13.74 5.46
CA GLU A 170 3.76 13.49 6.58
C GLU A 170 3.11 12.10 6.48
N LEU A 171 2.70 11.69 5.28
CA LEU A 171 2.16 10.37 5.00
C LEU A 171 3.20 9.27 5.24
N PHE A 172 4.45 9.47 4.79
CA PHE A 172 5.55 8.54 5.03
C PHE A 172 5.81 8.36 6.53
N TYR A 173 5.88 9.47 7.28
CA TYR A 173 6.05 9.44 8.74
C TYR A 173 4.91 8.70 9.44
N PHE A 174 3.66 8.98 9.02
CA PHE A 174 2.47 8.33 9.55
C PHE A 174 2.52 6.80 9.40
N ILE A 175 2.89 6.30 8.22
CA ILE A 175 2.96 4.85 7.94
C ILE A 175 3.95 4.13 8.84
N TRP A 176 5.14 4.73 9.02
CA TRP A 176 6.16 4.16 9.91
C TRP A 176 5.67 4.09 11.35
N ILE A 177 5.08 5.17 11.87
CA ILE A 177 4.53 5.20 13.23
C ILE A 177 3.44 4.16 13.40
N MET A 178 2.46 4.11 12.50
CA MET A 178 1.33 3.18 12.62
C MET A 178 1.82 1.73 12.55
N SER A 179 2.79 1.43 11.68
CA SER A 179 3.39 0.10 11.60
C SER A 179 4.06 -0.31 12.92
N PHE A 180 4.81 0.61 13.53
CA PHE A 180 5.43 0.40 14.83
C PHE A 180 4.42 0.27 15.96
N GLN A 181 3.37 1.11 16.00
CA GLN A 181 2.34 1.07 17.04
C GLN A 181 1.55 -0.24 17.01
N ILE A 182 1.22 -0.76 15.82
CA ILE A 182 0.56 -2.06 15.66
C ILE A 182 1.48 -3.19 16.17
N ALA A 183 2.78 -3.12 15.89
CA ALA A 183 3.74 -4.12 16.35
C ALA A 183 4.10 -3.97 17.84
N ALA A 184 3.99 -2.77 18.41
CA ALA A 184 4.44 -2.41 19.75
C ALA A 184 4.01 -3.37 20.87
N PRO A 185 2.73 -3.78 21.00
CA PRO A 185 2.32 -4.69 22.07
C PRO A 185 3.05 -6.04 21.99
N ILE A 186 3.23 -6.57 20.77
CA ILE A 186 3.92 -7.85 20.54
C ILE A 186 5.40 -7.70 20.86
N VAL A 187 6.02 -6.64 20.35
CA VAL A 187 7.44 -6.35 20.57
C VAL A 187 7.72 -6.17 22.08
N ALA A 188 6.86 -5.45 22.80
CA ALA A 188 7.01 -5.23 24.23
C ALA A 188 6.93 -6.54 25.03
N THR A 189 5.94 -7.40 24.74
CA THR A 189 5.80 -8.70 25.41
C THR A 189 7.01 -9.60 25.15
N VAL A 190 7.49 -9.65 23.91
CA VAL A 190 8.67 -10.47 23.58
C VAL A 190 9.93 -9.90 24.22
N LEU A 191 10.08 -8.58 24.29
CA LEU A 191 11.21 -7.93 24.96
C LEU A 191 11.23 -8.24 26.47
N ILE A 192 10.08 -8.17 27.14
CA ILE A 192 9.96 -8.58 28.55
C ILE A 192 10.31 -10.07 28.71
N THR A 193 9.92 -10.90 27.76
CA THR A 193 10.26 -12.32 27.73
C THR A 193 11.78 -12.51 27.58
N ASP A 194 12.44 -11.74 26.72
CA ASP A 194 13.90 -11.76 26.54
C ASP A 194 14.66 -11.40 27.81
N ILE A 195 14.22 -10.33 28.49
CA ILE A 195 14.80 -9.92 29.77
C ILE A 195 14.64 -11.04 30.81
N SER A 196 13.43 -11.62 30.88
CA SER A 196 13.11 -12.69 31.83
C SER A 196 13.95 -13.93 31.59
N LEU A 197 14.09 -14.36 30.32
CA LEU A 197 14.93 -15.49 29.93
C LEU A 197 16.41 -15.22 30.19
N GLY A 198 16.90 -14.00 29.96
CA GLY A 198 18.28 -13.60 30.28
C GLY A 198 18.59 -13.62 31.78
N LEU A 199 17.62 -13.29 32.63
CA LEU A 199 17.75 -13.44 34.08
C LEU A 199 17.76 -14.92 34.50
N ILE A 200 16.93 -15.75 33.86
CA ILE A 200 16.91 -17.21 34.10
C ILE A 200 18.23 -17.86 33.68
N SER A 201 18.79 -17.49 32.52
CA SER A 201 20.07 -18.06 32.07
C SER A 201 21.22 -17.77 33.04
N LYS A 202 21.15 -16.64 33.75
CA LYS A 202 22.14 -16.29 34.76
C LYS A 202 21.97 -17.09 36.06
N THR A 203 20.73 -17.41 36.44
CA THR A 203 20.42 -18.09 37.70
C THR A 203 20.49 -19.62 37.58
N VAL A 204 20.08 -20.19 36.44
CA VAL A 204 20.13 -21.62 36.15
C VAL A 204 20.90 -21.84 34.83
N PRO A 205 22.25 -21.85 34.87
CA PRO A 205 23.07 -21.94 33.66
C PRO A 205 22.99 -23.32 32.97
N GLN A 206 22.46 -24.34 33.66
CA GLN A 206 22.22 -25.67 33.07
C GLN A 206 20.99 -25.71 32.16
N LEU A 207 20.12 -24.69 32.21
CA LEU A 207 18.97 -24.61 31.32
C LEU A 207 19.44 -24.12 29.94
N HIS A 208 19.15 -24.89 28.90
CA HIS A 208 19.30 -24.44 27.52
C HIS A 208 18.21 -23.39 27.20
N VAL A 209 18.42 -22.16 27.68
CA VAL A 209 17.44 -21.06 27.57
C VAL A 209 17.07 -20.76 26.12
N PHE A 210 17.95 -21.03 25.16
CA PHE A 210 17.63 -20.95 23.73
C PHE A 210 16.56 -21.96 23.29
N LEU A 211 16.60 -23.19 23.83
CA LEU A 211 15.67 -24.27 23.49
C LEU A 211 14.26 -24.02 24.04
N VAL A 212 14.16 -23.41 25.22
CA VAL A 212 12.87 -23.03 25.84
C VAL A 212 12.38 -21.67 25.35
N GLY A 213 13.30 -20.77 25.00
CA GLY A 213 12.98 -19.38 24.68
C GLY A 213 12.15 -19.23 23.41
N LEU A 214 12.50 -19.93 22.33
CA LEU A 214 11.79 -19.80 21.06
C LEU A 214 10.32 -20.27 21.16
N PRO A 215 10.00 -21.46 21.69
CA PRO A 215 8.61 -21.87 21.89
C PRO A 215 7.81 -20.89 22.76
N LEU A 216 8.42 -20.37 23.83
CA LEU A 216 7.78 -19.41 24.72
C LEU A 216 7.47 -18.08 24.02
N LYS A 217 8.43 -17.53 23.26
CA LYS A 217 8.24 -16.30 22.49
C LYS A 217 7.16 -16.45 21.43
N VAL A 218 7.13 -17.59 20.72
CA VAL A 218 6.10 -17.88 19.71
C VAL A 218 4.73 -17.94 20.36
N PHE A 219 4.59 -18.67 21.48
CA PHE A 219 3.33 -18.76 22.19
C PHE A 219 2.83 -17.38 22.67
N LEU A 220 3.66 -16.63 23.38
CA LEU A 220 3.29 -15.31 23.89
C LEU A 220 3.02 -14.30 22.75
N GLY A 221 3.84 -14.32 21.69
CA GLY A 221 3.68 -13.44 20.55
C GLY A 221 2.36 -13.68 19.81
N LEU A 222 2.02 -14.94 19.53
CA LEU A 222 0.74 -15.30 18.91
C LEU A 222 -0.45 -15.03 19.86
N PHE A 223 -0.28 -15.23 21.16
CA PHE A 223 -1.31 -14.90 22.15
C PHE A 223 -1.63 -13.40 22.14
N VAL A 224 -0.62 -12.54 22.06
CA VAL A 224 -0.83 -11.08 21.94
C VAL A 224 -1.50 -10.72 20.62
N VAL A 225 -1.10 -11.34 19.49
CA VAL A 225 -1.78 -11.16 18.20
C VAL A 225 -3.27 -11.50 18.33
N TYR A 226 -3.61 -12.63 18.96
CA TYR A 226 -5.00 -13.03 19.18
C TYR A 226 -5.79 -11.97 19.98
N LEU A 227 -5.17 -11.39 21.01
CA LEU A 227 -5.81 -10.33 21.81
C LEU A 227 -5.98 -9.00 21.06
N THR A 228 -5.07 -8.67 20.13
CA THR A 228 -5.12 -7.40 19.38
C THR A 228 -6.02 -7.47 18.15
N LEU A 229 -6.29 -8.67 17.61
CA LEU A 229 -7.10 -8.87 16.40
C LEU A 229 -8.47 -8.15 16.41
N PRO A 230 -9.28 -8.18 17.48
CA PRO A 230 -10.58 -7.49 17.50
C PRO A 230 -10.46 -5.97 17.33
N TYR A 231 -9.36 -5.37 17.78
CA TYR A 231 -9.11 -3.94 17.68
C TYR A 231 -8.53 -3.54 16.32
N MET A 232 -7.98 -4.49 15.56
CA MET A 232 -7.34 -4.20 14.28
C MET A 232 -8.31 -3.67 13.21
N SER A 233 -9.58 -4.07 13.25
CA SER A 233 -10.59 -3.56 12.32
C SER A 233 -10.77 -2.04 12.45
N VAL A 234 -10.92 -1.55 13.69
CA VAL A 234 -11.07 -0.11 14.00
C VAL A 234 -9.80 0.65 13.62
N VAL A 235 -8.62 0.09 13.91
CA VAL A 235 -7.34 0.70 13.53
C VAL A 235 -7.21 0.79 12.00
N MET A 236 -7.62 -0.25 11.28
CA MET A 236 -7.62 -0.29 9.81
C MET A 236 -8.53 0.77 9.21
N GLU A 237 -9.75 0.93 9.72
CA GLU A 237 -10.69 1.95 9.26
C GLU A 237 -10.13 3.36 9.43
N ASN A 238 -9.54 3.66 10.60
CA ASN A 238 -8.92 4.96 10.87
C ASN A 238 -7.72 5.25 9.95
N ILE A 239 -6.86 4.25 9.73
CA ILE A 239 -5.72 4.38 8.81
C ILE A 239 -6.21 4.60 7.38
N PHE A 240 -7.23 3.85 6.96
CA PHE A 240 -7.83 3.98 5.63
C PHE A 240 -8.38 5.40 5.42
N GLY A 241 -9.19 5.90 6.36
CA GLY A 241 -9.79 7.24 6.28
C GLY A 241 -8.74 8.35 6.23
N ARG A 242 -7.66 8.23 7.01
CA ARG A 242 -6.56 9.21 6.97
C ARG A 242 -5.82 9.20 5.64
N ILE A 243 -5.40 8.02 5.15
CA ILE A 243 -4.70 7.90 3.86
C ILE A 243 -5.58 8.41 2.72
N TYR A 244 -6.89 8.15 2.75
CA TYR A 244 -7.83 8.66 1.77
C TYR A 244 -7.90 10.19 1.78
N THR A 245 -7.94 10.80 2.96
CA THR A 245 -7.95 12.26 3.11
C THR A 245 -6.66 12.89 2.61
N ASP A 246 -5.52 12.32 2.99
CA ASP A 246 -4.19 12.78 2.56
C ASP A 246 -4.03 12.64 1.03
N LEU A 247 -4.57 11.57 0.44
CA LEU A 247 -4.58 11.38 -1.02
C LEU A 247 -5.39 12.46 -1.74
N ILE A 248 -6.58 12.82 -1.21
CA ILE A 248 -7.36 13.93 -1.79
C ILE A 248 -6.59 15.24 -1.71
N GLN A 249 -5.98 15.56 -0.56
CA GLN A 249 -5.17 16.77 -0.42
C GLN A 249 -3.97 16.80 -1.36
N ILE A 250 -3.33 15.65 -1.58
CA ILE A 250 -2.26 15.52 -2.57
C ILE A 250 -2.80 15.84 -3.97
N LEU A 251 -3.93 15.26 -4.36
CA LEU A 251 -4.53 15.52 -5.68
C LEU A 251 -4.95 16.99 -5.85
N GLU A 252 -5.53 17.60 -4.82
CA GLU A 252 -5.88 19.03 -4.82
C GLU A 252 -4.64 19.92 -4.92
N SER A 253 -3.53 19.54 -4.28
CA SER A 253 -2.26 20.28 -4.39
C SER A 253 -1.57 20.15 -5.74
N MET A 254 -2.00 19.17 -6.55
CA MET A 254 -1.45 18.84 -7.86
C MET A 254 -2.25 19.42 -9.03
N ALA A 255 -3.48 19.88 -8.75
CA ALA A 255 -4.33 20.62 -9.69
C ALA A 255 -3.71 21.98 -10.03
#